data_AF-A0A365K091-F1
#
_entry.id   AF-A0A365K091-F1
#
_cell.length_a   1.000
_cell.length_b   1.000
_cell.length_c   1.000
_cell.angle_alpha   90.00
_cell.angle_beta   90.00
_cell.angle_gamma   90.00
#
_symmetry.space_group_name_H-M   'P 1'
#
loop_
_entity.id
_entity.type
_entity.pdbx_description
1 polymer ?
#
loop_
_entity_poly.entity_id
_entity_poly.type
_entity_poly.pdbx_seq_one_letter_code
_entity_poly.pdbx_strand_id
1 'polypeptide(L)'
;MRNKRVLLMVEIAIFAALGFVLDFIAFRMPQGGSVSLVMIPIVLMAFRRGIAAGVITGLLVGLLQIVTGFISVAPLSFGFVVMQVILDYLLAYGVVGLAGMMRSRYLEAVQAKKTGKIIAMVALGVLIGSFLRYVVHVITGILFFGMFAEGNVFIYSAVYNATYMIPVAIVAAIVCSLLFITAPRLTQPDS
;
A
#
# COMPACT_ATOMS: atom_id res chain seq x y z
N MET A 1 25.32 3.49 -11.20
CA MET A 1 25.09 4.91 -11.56
C MET A 1 25.88 5.81 -10.62
N ARG A 2 26.49 6.90 -11.12
CA ARG A 2 27.36 7.78 -10.30
C ARG A 2 26.59 8.65 -9.30
N ASN A 3 25.30 8.94 -9.54
CA ASN A 3 24.47 9.78 -8.67
C ASN A 3 23.38 8.95 -7.96
N LYS A 4 23.55 8.71 -6.66
CA LYS A 4 22.60 7.94 -5.83
C LYS A 4 21.23 8.62 -5.67
N ARG A 5 21.15 9.95 -5.76
CA ARG A 5 19.88 10.69 -5.65
C ARG A 5 19.01 10.49 -6.88
N VAL A 6 19.61 10.60 -8.07
CA VAL A 6 18.90 10.34 -9.34
C VAL A 6 18.43 8.89 -9.39
N LEU A 7 19.27 7.93 -8.99
CA LEU A 7 18.88 6.52 -8.90
C LEU A 7 17.67 6.32 -7.98
N LEU A 8 17.65 6.95 -6.80
CA LEU A 8 16.51 6.88 -5.87
C LEU A 8 15.22 7.43 -6.51
N MET A 9 15.29 8.58 -7.17
CA MET A 9 14.11 9.19 -7.84
C MET A 9 13.57 8.29 -8.95
N VAL A 10 14.46 7.70 -9.75
CA VAL A 10 14.08 6.77 -10.82
C VAL A 10 13.44 5.51 -10.26
N GLU A 11 13.99 4.93 -9.19
CA GLU A 11 13.38 3.77 -8.53
C GLU A 11 11.97 4.10 -8.01
N ILE A 12 11.82 5.22 -7.29
CA ILE A 12 10.50 5.68 -6.80
C ILE A 12 9.51 5.80 -7.97
N ALA A 13 9.91 6.43 -9.08
CA ALA A 13 9.04 6.60 -10.25
C ALA A 13 8.65 5.25 -10.89
N ILE A 14 9.61 4.33 -11.06
CA ILE A 14 9.37 3.00 -11.63
C ILE A 14 8.40 2.20 -10.75
N PHE A 15 8.63 2.16 -9.44
CA PHE A 15 7.77 1.41 -8.53
C PHE A 15 6.39 2.06 -8.37
N ALA A 16 6.29 3.38 -8.46
CA ALA A 16 4.99 4.06 -8.51
C ALA A 16 4.22 3.71 -9.79
N ALA A 17 4.87 3.75 -10.95
CA ALA A 17 4.26 3.33 -12.22
C ALA A 17 3.85 1.85 -12.21
N LEU A 18 4.68 0.97 -11.63
CA LEU A 18 4.35 -0.44 -11.48
C LEU A 18 3.13 -0.63 -10.58
N GLY A 19 3.06 0.09 -9.44
CA GLY A 19 1.88 0.08 -8.57
C GLY A 19 0.62 0.50 -9.31
N PHE A 20 0.70 1.58 -10.09
CA PHE A 20 -0.40 2.06 -10.91
C PHE A 20 -0.88 1.02 -11.94
N VAL A 21 0.02 0.43 -12.72
CA VAL A 21 -0.33 -0.59 -13.74
C VAL A 21 -0.93 -1.84 -13.10
N LEU A 22 -0.42 -2.26 -11.94
CA LEU A 22 -0.96 -3.40 -11.21
C LEU A 22 -2.39 -3.17 -10.69
N ASP A 23 -2.86 -1.92 -10.62
CA ASP A 23 -4.25 -1.62 -10.27
C ASP A 23 -5.23 -1.88 -11.42
N PHE A 24 -4.76 -2.00 -12.67
CA PHE A 24 -5.65 -2.30 -13.82
C PHE A 24 -6.26 -3.69 -13.78
N ILE A 25 -5.61 -4.64 -13.13
CA ILE A 25 -6.12 -6.01 -12.94
C ILE A 25 -6.82 -6.19 -11.58
N ALA A 26 -7.08 -5.09 -10.87
CA ALA A 26 -7.72 -5.15 -9.56
C ALA A 26 -9.18 -5.58 -9.66
N PHE A 27 -9.61 -6.40 -8.70
CA PHE A 27 -11.02 -6.71 -8.54
C PHE A 27 -11.71 -5.59 -7.75
N ARG A 28 -12.56 -4.80 -8.42
CA ARG A 28 -13.24 -3.64 -7.84
C ARG A 28 -14.46 -4.06 -7.00
N MET A 29 -14.62 -3.43 -5.85
CA MET A 29 -15.75 -3.67 -4.96
C MET A 29 -16.89 -2.67 -5.24
N PRO A 30 -18.17 -3.01 -4.98
CA PRO A 30 -19.33 -2.21 -5.39
C PRO A 30 -19.39 -0.79 -4.79
N GLN A 31 -18.97 -0.61 -3.55
CA GLN A 31 -19.03 0.66 -2.81
C GLN A 31 -17.63 1.27 -2.65
N GLY A 32 -16.74 1.02 -3.62
CA GLY A 32 -15.35 1.46 -3.59
C GLY A 32 -14.43 0.47 -2.86
N GLY A 33 -13.13 0.67 -3.02
CA GLY A 33 -12.12 -0.32 -2.63
C GLY A 33 -11.91 -1.39 -3.71
N SER A 34 -10.81 -2.13 -3.59
CA SER A 34 -10.48 -3.19 -4.54
C SER A 34 -9.46 -4.16 -3.99
N VAL A 35 -9.54 -5.42 -4.42
CA VAL A 35 -8.47 -6.39 -4.23
C VAL A 35 -7.42 -6.15 -5.32
N SER A 36 -6.39 -5.37 -4.98
CA SER A 36 -5.33 -4.95 -5.90
C SER A 36 -3.94 -5.33 -5.43
N LEU A 37 -2.98 -5.35 -6.36
CA LEU A 37 -1.58 -5.70 -6.10
C LEU A 37 -0.70 -4.46 -5.83
N VAL A 38 -1.31 -3.28 -5.69
CA VAL A 38 -0.64 -1.98 -5.56
C VAL A 38 0.31 -1.90 -4.37
N MET A 39 0.00 -2.60 -3.27
CA MET A 39 0.81 -2.56 -2.06
C MET A 39 2.20 -3.19 -2.26
N ILE A 40 2.35 -4.13 -3.21
CA ILE A 40 3.59 -4.87 -3.40
C ILE A 40 4.75 -3.93 -3.81
N PRO A 41 4.62 -3.08 -4.84
CA PRO A 41 5.65 -2.08 -5.18
C PRO A 41 5.99 -1.11 -4.05
N ILE A 42 4.98 -0.65 -3.29
CA ILE A 42 5.17 0.30 -2.19
C ILE A 42 5.96 -0.34 -1.05
N VAL A 43 5.59 -1.56 -0.66
CA VAL A 43 6.29 -2.35 0.37
C VAL A 43 7.72 -2.64 -0.07
N LEU A 44 7.93 -3.04 -1.34
CA LEU A 44 9.27 -3.27 -1.87
C LEU A 44 10.14 -2.02 -1.74
N MET A 45 9.63 -0.84 -2.10
CA MET A 45 10.37 0.41 -1.92
C MET A 45 10.63 0.75 -0.45
N ALA A 46 9.67 0.48 0.43
CA ALA A 46 9.82 0.71 1.86
C ALA A 46 10.95 -0.15 2.47
N PHE A 47 11.08 -1.42 2.05
CA PHE A 47 12.17 -2.30 2.50
C PHE A 47 13.50 -2.01 1.79
N ARG A 48 13.47 -1.65 0.50
CA ARG A 48 14.68 -1.33 -0.28
C ARG A 48 15.34 -0.03 0.18
N ARG A 49 14.58 1.05 0.22
CA ARG A 49 15.07 2.43 0.41
C ARG A 49 14.61 3.09 1.72
N GLY A 50 13.80 2.40 2.53
CA GLY A 50 13.30 2.89 3.81
C GLY A 50 11.93 3.57 3.71
N ILE A 51 11.41 3.96 4.87
CA ILE A 51 10.04 4.49 5.04
C ILE A 51 9.77 5.68 4.12
N ALA A 52 10.66 6.68 4.08
CA ALA A 52 10.44 7.89 3.29
C ALA A 52 10.23 7.57 1.80
N ALA A 53 11.05 6.69 1.24
CA ALA A 53 10.92 6.27 -0.15
C ALA A 53 9.63 5.46 -0.39
N GLY A 54 9.25 4.59 0.55
CA GLY A 54 7.97 3.87 0.50
C GLY A 54 6.78 4.82 0.52
N VAL A 55 6.76 5.80 1.43
CA VAL A 55 5.68 6.79 1.56
C VAL A 55 5.56 7.62 0.28
N ILE A 56 6.67 8.14 -0.25
CA ILE A 56 6.66 8.91 -1.51
C ILE A 56 6.17 8.05 -2.67
N THR A 57 6.60 6.77 -2.74
CA THR A 57 6.12 5.84 -3.76
C THR A 57 4.61 5.66 -3.67
N GLY A 58 4.06 5.43 -2.47
CA GLY A 58 2.61 5.31 -2.27
C GLY A 58 1.84 6.57 -2.64
N LEU A 59 2.34 7.75 -2.24
CA LEU A 59 1.74 9.03 -2.61
C LEU A 59 1.71 9.23 -4.14
N LEU A 60 2.79 8.85 -4.84
CA LEU A 60 2.84 8.95 -6.30
C LEU A 60 1.90 7.97 -6.99
N VAL A 61 1.73 6.75 -6.46
CA VAL A 61 0.71 5.83 -6.98
C VAL A 61 -0.69 6.45 -6.86
N GLY A 62 -1.02 6.98 -5.69
CA GLY A 62 -2.28 7.69 -5.46
C GLY A 62 -2.48 8.86 -6.42
N LEU A 63 -1.44 9.69 -6.58
CA LEU A 63 -1.46 10.83 -7.49
C LEU A 63 -1.68 10.41 -8.95
N LEU A 64 -1.03 9.33 -9.40
CA LEU A 64 -1.25 8.78 -10.75
C LEU A 64 -2.70 8.33 -10.94
N GLN A 65 -3.30 7.67 -9.95
CA GLN A 65 -4.72 7.28 -10.01
C GLN A 65 -5.64 8.51 -10.10
N ILE A 66 -5.36 9.56 -9.33
CA ILE A 66 -6.12 10.81 -9.35
C ILE A 66 -6.04 11.49 -10.72
N VAL A 67 -4.84 11.73 -11.24
CA VAL A 67 -4.63 12.49 -12.49
C VAL A 67 -5.15 11.74 -13.71
N THR A 68 -5.14 10.40 -13.68
CA THR A 68 -5.67 9.57 -14.78
C THR A 68 -7.17 9.34 -14.68
N GLY A 69 -7.84 9.83 -13.64
CA GLY A 69 -9.27 9.62 -13.41
C GLY A 69 -9.59 8.18 -13.00
N PHE A 70 -8.60 7.37 -12.62
CA PHE A 70 -8.76 5.99 -12.16
C PHE A 70 -9.16 5.95 -10.68
N ILE A 71 -10.21 6.71 -10.33
CA ILE A 71 -10.72 6.89 -8.98
C ILE A 71 -12.18 6.46 -8.87
N SER A 72 -12.57 6.05 -7.67
CA SER A 72 -13.93 5.75 -7.25
C SER A 72 -14.31 6.82 -6.23
N VAL A 73 -15.28 7.64 -6.61
CA VAL A 73 -15.75 8.79 -5.83
C VAL A 73 -17.23 8.57 -5.49
N ALA A 74 -17.58 8.82 -4.23
CA ALA A 74 -18.97 8.82 -3.82
C ALA A 74 -19.67 10.11 -4.33
N PRO A 75 -20.96 10.05 -4.71
CA PRO A 75 -21.69 11.19 -5.27
C PRO A 75 -22.08 12.20 -4.18
N LEU A 76 -21.08 12.93 -3.64
CA LEU A 76 -21.22 13.98 -2.64
C LEU A 76 -20.85 15.37 -3.19
N SER A 77 -21.01 16.40 -2.37
CA SER A 77 -20.60 17.77 -2.70
C SER A 77 -19.09 17.87 -2.96
N PHE A 78 -18.67 18.85 -3.77
CA PHE A 78 -17.29 18.98 -4.26
C PHE A 78 -16.21 18.94 -3.16
N GLY A 79 -16.44 19.62 -2.03
CA GLY A 79 -15.50 19.62 -0.90
C GLY A 79 -15.33 18.25 -0.25
N PHE A 80 -16.41 17.47 -0.16
CA PHE A 80 -16.39 16.12 0.40
C PHE A 80 -15.68 15.14 -0.56
N VAL A 81 -15.83 15.33 -1.87
CA VAL A 81 -15.10 14.54 -2.89
C VAL A 81 -13.60 14.76 -2.78
N VAL A 82 -13.12 16.01 -2.64
CA VAL A 82 -11.68 16.28 -2.50
C VAL A 82 -11.10 15.60 -1.25
N MET A 83 -11.80 15.68 -0.12
CA MET A 83 -11.34 15.04 1.11
C MET A 83 -11.32 13.51 1.01
N GLN A 84 -12.37 12.91 0.42
CA GLN A 84 -12.42 11.46 0.20
C GLN A 84 -11.28 11.00 -0.71
N VAL A 85 -11.02 11.72 -1.81
CA VAL A 85 -9.93 11.39 -2.73
C VAL A 85 -8.56 11.46 -2.04
N ILE A 86 -8.32 12.50 -1.23
CA ILE A 86 -7.06 12.60 -0.48
C ILE A 86 -6.91 11.42 0.49
N LEU A 87 -7.97 11.03 1.19
CA LEU A 87 -7.91 9.91 2.14
C LEU A 87 -7.73 8.56 1.44
N ASP A 88 -8.55 8.23 0.45
CA ASP A 88 -8.56 6.92 -0.21
C ASP A 88 -7.39 6.69 -1.18
N TYR A 89 -6.81 7.76 -1.74
CA TYR A 89 -5.75 7.65 -2.74
C TYR A 89 -4.40 8.16 -2.23
N LEU A 90 -4.32 9.31 -1.57
CA LEU A 90 -3.01 9.79 -1.09
C LEU A 90 -2.65 9.17 0.25
N LEU A 91 -3.48 9.37 1.28
CA LEU A 91 -3.17 8.92 2.63
C LEU A 91 -3.13 7.39 2.71
N ALA A 92 -4.14 6.70 2.16
CA ALA A 92 -4.25 5.25 2.20
C ALA A 92 -3.04 4.54 1.56
N TYR A 93 -2.52 5.01 0.42
CA TYR A 93 -1.30 4.46 -0.17
C TYR A 93 -0.03 4.97 0.50
N GLY A 94 0.01 6.22 0.96
CA GLY A 94 1.16 6.79 1.66
C GLY A 94 1.49 6.02 2.95
N VAL A 95 0.49 5.67 3.76
CA VAL A 95 0.71 4.93 5.02
C VAL A 95 1.24 3.51 4.81
N VAL A 96 1.05 2.91 3.64
CA VAL A 96 1.64 1.59 3.31
C VAL A 96 3.17 1.65 3.36
N GLY A 97 3.77 2.81 3.07
CA GLY A 97 5.21 3.03 3.19
C GLY A 97 5.78 2.78 4.60
N LEU A 98 4.95 2.82 5.63
CA LEU A 98 5.33 2.50 7.01
C LEU A 98 5.64 1.02 7.23
N ALA A 99 5.35 0.14 6.26
CA ALA A 99 5.87 -1.23 6.25
C ALA A 99 7.40 -1.29 6.41
N GLY A 100 8.10 -0.23 5.97
CA GLY A 100 9.54 -0.06 6.13
C GLY A 100 10.03 0.03 7.58
N MET A 101 9.15 0.15 8.58
CA MET A 101 9.53 0.06 10.00
C MET A 101 10.22 -1.26 10.32
N MET A 102 9.87 -2.35 9.64
CA MET A 102 10.48 -3.67 9.83
C MET A 102 11.77 -3.87 9.03
N ARG A 103 12.22 -2.86 8.27
CA ARG A 103 13.41 -2.95 7.41
C ARG A 103 14.68 -3.33 8.16
N SER A 104 14.97 -2.72 9.31
CA SER A 104 16.20 -3.00 10.06
C SER A 104 16.27 -4.47 10.48
N ARG A 105 15.19 -4.97 11.10
CA ARG A 105 15.07 -6.36 11.57
C ARG A 105 15.08 -7.35 10.41
N TYR A 106 14.54 -6.95 9.26
CA TYR A 106 14.62 -7.72 8.02
C TYR A 106 16.07 -7.85 7.53
N LEU A 107 16.82 -6.74 7.47
CA LEU A 107 18.23 -6.77 7.02
C LEU A 107 19.10 -7.63 7.94
N GLU A 108 18.88 -7.57 9.25
CA GLU A 108 19.52 -8.47 10.23
C GLU A 108 19.19 -9.94 9.95
N ALA A 109 17.94 -10.25 9.61
CA ALA A 109 17.51 -11.61 9.28
C ALA A 109 18.15 -12.13 7.99
N VAL A 110 18.31 -11.25 6.98
CA VAL A 110 19.01 -11.55 5.73
C VAL A 110 20.49 -11.83 5.97
N GLN A 111 21.17 -10.99 6.76
CA GLN A 111 22.58 -11.19 7.14
C GLN A 111 22.77 -12.50 7.89
N ALA A 112 21.86 -12.82 8.81
CA ALA A 112 21.86 -14.07 9.56
C ALA A 112 21.40 -15.30 8.73
N LYS A 113 21.01 -15.12 7.46
CA LYS A 113 20.47 -16.16 6.56
C LYS A 113 19.30 -16.95 7.18
N LYS A 114 18.47 -16.30 8.02
CA LYS A 114 17.34 -16.93 8.72
C LYS A 114 16.04 -16.72 7.96
N THR A 115 15.72 -17.62 7.02
CA THR A 115 14.52 -17.53 6.16
C THR A 115 13.22 -17.34 6.93
N GLY A 116 13.00 -18.08 8.03
CA GLY A 116 11.79 -17.91 8.85
C GLY A 116 11.67 -16.51 9.45
N LYS A 117 12.79 -15.91 9.89
CA LYS A 117 12.82 -14.53 10.41
C LYS A 117 12.60 -13.51 9.30
N ILE A 118 13.10 -13.77 8.08
CA ILE A 118 12.83 -12.93 6.91
C ILE A 118 11.32 -12.85 6.64
N ILE A 119 10.66 -14.01 6.51
CA ILE A 119 9.21 -14.10 6.28
C ILE A 119 8.45 -13.35 7.37
N ALA A 120 8.79 -13.59 8.64
CA ALA A 120 8.14 -12.95 9.77
C ALA A 120 8.24 -11.42 9.72
N MET A 121 9.42 -10.86 9.41
CA MET A 121 9.60 -9.40 9.35
C MET A 121 8.89 -8.77 8.14
N VAL A 122 8.85 -9.46 7.00
CA VAL A 122 8.10 -9.00 5.82
C VAL A 122 6.60 -9.03 6.09
N ALA A 123 6.08 -10.14 6.59
CA ALA A 123 4.67 -10.28 6.94
C ALA A 123 4.24 -9.23 7.98
N LEU A 124 5.05 -8.99 9.01
CA LEU A 124 4.77 -7.96 10.01
C LEU A 124 4.79 -6.54 9.40
N GLY A 125 5.74 -6.24 8.52
CA GLY A 125 5.76 -4.96 7.80
C GLY A 125 4.52 -4.76 6.93
N VAL A 126 4.14 -5.76 6.16
CA VAL A 126 2.91 -5.74 5.35
C VAL A 126 1.67 -5.58 6.23
N LEU A 127 1.60 -6.27 7.37
CA LEU A 127 0.49 -6.16 8.31
C LEU A 127 0.37 -4.74 8.88
N ILE A 128 1.47 -4.11 9.27
CA ILE A 128 1.48 -2.70 9.72
C ILE A 128 0.94 -1.79 8.62
N GLY A 129 1.48 -1.88 7.40
CA GLY A 129 1.03 -1.03 6.28
C GLY A 129 -0.43 -1.27 5.91
N SER A 130 -0.87 -2.53 5.89
CA SER A 130 -2.25 -2.92 5.57
C SER A 130 -3.23 -2.48 6.65
N PHE A 131 -2.86 -2.60 7.92
CA PHE A 131 -3.70 -2.17 9.04
C PHE A 131 -3.90 -0.66 9.03
N LEU A 132 -2.83 0.12 8.84
CA LEU A 132 -2.94 1.57 8.74
C LEU A 132 -3.78 2.00 7.54
N ARG A 133 -3.59 1.37 6.38
CA ARG A 133 -4.42 1.61 5.19
C ARG A 133 -5.89 1.25 5.45
N TYR A 134 -6.15 0.13 6.13
CA TYR A 134 -7.50 -0.28 6.50
C TYR A 134 -8.17 0.74 7.43
N VAL A 135 -7.46 1.25 8.44
CA VAL A 135 -7.98 2.30 9.33
C VAL A 135 -8.38 3.55 8.54
N VAL A 136 -7.57 3.97 7.56
CA VAL A 136 -7.91 5.10 6.67
C VAL A 136 -9.19 4.83 5.88
N HIS A 137 -9.32 3.64 5.29
CA HIS A 137 -10.54 3.27 4.55
C HIS A 137 -11.77 3.14 5.46
N VAL A 138 -11.62 2.67 6.70
CA VAL A 138 -12.73 2.63 7.67
C VAL A 138 -13.20 4.03 8.03
N ILE A 139 -12.26 4.94 8.29
CA ILE A 139 -12.58 6.36 8.55
C ILE A 139 -13.29 6.96 7.34
N THR A 140 -12.81 6.69 6.13
CA THR A 140 -13.42 7.18 4.89
C THR A 140 -14.83 6.59 4.70
N GLY A 141 -15.01 5.29 4.96
CA GLY A 141 -16.33 4.65 4.91
C GLY A 141 -17.33 5.25 5.90
N ILE A 142 -16.89 5.59 7.13
CA ILE A 142 -17.75 6.23 8.13
C ILE A 142 -18.18 7.63 7.67
N LEU A 143 -17.24 8.40 7.11
CA LEU A 143 -17.48 9.80 6.76
C LEU A 143 -18.28 9.97 5.45
N PHE A 144 -18.11 9.08 4.48
CA PHE A 144 -18.63 9.29 3.12
C PHE A 144 -19.58 8.18 2.62
N PHE A 145 -19.55 6.99 3.21
CA PHE A 145 -20.33 5.84 2.74
C PHE A 145 -21.41 5.40 3.73
N GLY A 146 -21.70 6.18 4.77
CA GLY A 146 -22.75 5.89 5.74
C GLY A 146 -24.15 5.74 5.14
N MET A 147 -24.40 6.32 3.95
CA MET A 147 -25.66 6.17 3.21
C MET A 147 -25.98 4.73 2.78
N PHE A 148 -24.98 3.86 2.73
CA PHE A 148 -25.14 2.45 2.38
C PHE A 148 -25.30 1.55 3.61
N ALA A 149 -25.23 2.10 4.83
CA ALA A 149 -25.36 1.34 6.05
C ALA A 149 -26.85 1.15 6.40
N GLU A 150 -27.29 -0.11 6.48
CA GLU A 150 -28.63 -0.47 6.99
C GLU A 150 -28.69 -0.49 8.53
N GLY A 151 -27.54 -0.32 9.20
CA GLY A 151 -27.42 -0.36 10.65
C GLY A 151 -26.30 0.54 11.16
N ASN A 152 -25.55 0.08 12.17
CA ASN A 152 -24.46 0.88 12.73
C ASN A 152 -23.35 1.15 11.68
N VAL A 153 -23.14 2.43 11.34
CA VAL A 153 -22.19 2.88 10.33
C VAL A 153 -20.74 2.43 10.62
N PHE A 154 -20.34 2.40 11.89
CA PHE A 154 -18.99 1.95 12.28
C PHE A 154 -18.81 0.46 11.98
N ILE A 155 -19.81 -0.37 12.29
CA ILE A 155 -19.78 -1.80 12.01
C ILE A 155 -19.79 -2.03 10.49
N TYR A 156 -20.69 -1.35 9.78
CA TYR A 156 -20.79 -1.43 8.33
C TYR A 156 -19.45 -1.10 7.66
N SER A 157 -18.84 0.04 8.00
CA SER A 157 -17.57 0.47 7.41
C SER A 157 -16.43 -0.49 7.77
N ALA A 158 -16.34 -0.94 9.01
CA ALA A 158 -15.32 -1.89 9.43
C ALA A 158 -15.44 -3.22 8.65
N VAL A 159 -16.63 -3.82 8.63
CA VAL A 159 -16.87 -5.10 7.97
C VAL A 159 -16.65 -4.98 6.46
N TYR A 160 -17.23 -3.96 5.82
CA TYR A 160 -17.09 -3.74 4.38
C TYR A 160 -15.61 -3.62 3.97
N ASN A 161 -14.85 -2.75 4.64
CA ASN A 161 -13.43 -2.55 4.30
C ASN A 161 -12.59 -3.80 4.58
N ALA A 162 -12.95 -4.61 5.58
CA ALA A 162 -12.24 -5.83 5.91
C ALA A 162 -12.36 -6.88 4.80
N THR A 163 -13.50 -6.91 4.08
CA THR A 163 -13.77 -7.90 3.02
C THR A 163 -12.72 -7.91 1.92
N TYR A 164 -12.17 -6.74 1.55
CA TYR A 164 -11.12 -6.64 0.52
C TYR A 164 -9.73 -6.38 1.11
N MET A 165 -9.61 -5.69 2.25
CA MET A 165 -8.29 -5.42 2.85
C MET A 165 -7.62 -6.67 3.42
N ILE A 166 -8.38 -7.63 3.97
CA ILE A 166 -7.80 -8.88 4.46
C ILE A 166 -7.19 -9.70 3.30
N PRO A 167 -7.91 -9.97 2.19
CA PRO A 167 -7.31 -10.60 1.01
C PRO A 167 -6.09 -9.86 0.47
N VAL A 168 -6.15 -8.52 0.36
CA VAL A 168 -5.01 -7.70 -0.10
C VAL A 168 -3.80 -7.87 0.80
N ALA A 169 -3.99 -7.83 2.12
CA ALA A 169 -2.91 -8.00 3.09
C ALA A 169 -2.25 -9.38 2.98
N ILE A 170 -3.06 -10.44 2.85
CA ILE A 170 -2.59 -11.82 2.70
C ILE A 170 -1.78 -11.97 1.40
N VAL A 171 -2.33 -11.52 0.27
CA VAL A 171 -1.66 -11.60 -1.02
C VAL A 171 -0.35 -10.80 -1.01
N ALA A 172 -0.37 -9.57 -0.49
CA ALA A 172 0.84 -8.76 -0.38
C ALA A 172 1.90 -9.42 0.51
N ALA A 173 1.50 -10.03 1.64
CA ALA A 173 2.43 -10.69 2.56
C ALA A 173 3.09 -11.91 1.91
N ILE A 174 2.30 -12.74 1.21
CA ILE A 174 2.79 -13.92 0.49
C ILE A 174 3.75 -13.49 -0.63
N VAL A 175 3.30 -12.59 -1.52
CA VAL A 175 4.09 -12.18 -2.69
C VAL A 175 5.37 -11.48 -2.29
N CYS A 176 5.33 -10.54 -1.32
CA CYS A 176 6.54 -9.87 -0.86
C CYS A 176 7.51 -10.85 -0.19
N SER A 177 7.00 -11.79 0.62
CA SER A 177 7.85 -12.79 1.27
C SER A 177 8.57 -13.67 0.25
N LEU A 178 7.85 -14.16 -0.76
CA LEU A 178 8.43 -14.95 -1.84
C LEU A 178 9.48 -14.15 -2.61
N LEU A 179 9.16 -12.93 -3.04
CA LEU A 179 10.09 -12.07 -3.78
C LEU A 179 11.37 -11.77 -2.99
N PHE A 180 11.26 -11.54 -1.69
CA PHE A 180 12.43 -11.15 -0.88
C PHE A 180 13.33 -12.34 -0.54
N ILE A 181 12.83 -13.56 -0.66
CA ILE A 181 13.61 -14.80 -0.52
C ILE A 181 14.23 -15.20 -1.85
N THR A 182 13.46 -15.18 -2.95
CA THR A 182 13.93 -15.66 -4.25
C THR A 182 14.78 -14.63 -4.98
N ALA A 183 14.55 -13.34 -4.73
CA ALA A 183 15.31 -12.24 -5.32
C ALA A 183 15.76 -11.21 -4.26
N PRO A 184 16.68 -11.57 -3.34
CA PRO A 184 17.14 -10.67 -2.27
C PRO A 184 17.77 -9.35 -2.77
N ARG A 185 18.31 -9.34 -3.99
CA ARG A 185 18.81 -8.13 -4.67
C ARG A 185 17.75 -7.02 -4.81
N LEU A 186 16.47 -7.34 -4.79
CA LEU A 186 15.39 -6.35 -4.89
C LEU A 186 15.33 -5.42 -3.68
N THR A 187 15.73 -5.90 -2.51
CA THR A 187 15.74 -5.11 -1.26
C THR A 187 17.12 -4.58 -0.90
N GLN A 188 18.16 -4.94 -1.65
CA GLN A 188 19.54 -4.50 -1.47
C GLN A 188 19.89 -3.50 -2.58
N PRO A 189 19.94 -2.19 -2.29
CA PRO A 189 20.15 -1.18 -3.32
C PRO A 189 21.59 -1.05 -3.84
N ASP A 190 22.56 -1.58 -3.09
CA ASP A 190 23.99 -1.50 -3.40
C ASP A 190 24.59 -2.88 -3.81
N SER A 191 23.76 -3.92 -4.00
CA SER A 191 24.17 -5.24 -4.50
C SER A 191 24.26 -5.30 -6.02
#